data_AF-A0A530QW77-F1
#
_entry.id   AF-A0A530QW77-F1
#
_cell.length_a   1.000
_cell.length_b   1.000
_cell.length_c   1.000
_cell.angle_alpha   90.00
_cell.angle_beta   90.00
_cell.angle_gamma   90.00
#
_symmetry.space_group_name_H-M   'P 1'
#
loop_
_entity.id
_entity.type
_entity.pdbx_description
1 polymer ?
#
loop_
_entity_poly.entity_id
_entity_poly.type
_entity_poly.pdbx_seq_one_letter_code
_entity_poly.pdbx_strand_id
1 'polypeptide(L)'
;MIEDSPFVAAAPVLVPMPAERPYTYAVPAGMRVVPGSIVRVPLGPRQVAGIVWDGAVEKVDAKKLRPIEQVFDCPPIDRAMRRFVDWIAQYTLSPPGMVARMLLRAPEAFDPEPWIEGLQRTFAKPDRMTGARMRVLETAEGGLAWTRSGLAHAAGVSSTVIDGLKAQGVFDTVMIPPRPVVAAPDPNYAQPSLMPDQSDAAEMLRTNVAAGAFGVTLLDGVTGSGKTEVYFEAVAAALDRGMQVLILLPEIALTHAFLERFQERFGAKPA
;
A
#
# COMPACT_ATOMS: atom_id res chain seq x y z
N MET A 1 0.46 7.12 -23.26
CA MET A 1 1.50 7.88 -23.97
C MET A 1 2.59 8.20 -22.96
N ILE A 2 3.83 7.79 -23.23
CA ILE A 2 4.97 8.07 -22.36
C ILE A 2 5.38 9.51 -22.65
N GLU A 3 4.95 10.46 -21.81
CA GLU A 3 5.36 11.87 -21.96
C GLU A 3 6.87 11.98 -21.72
N ASP A 4 7.60 12.60 -22.64
CA ASP A 4 9.03 12.86 -22.49
C ASP A 4 9.33 13.63 -21.19
N SER A 5 10.50 13.40 -20.58
CA SER A 5 10.93 14.12 -19.36
C SER A 5 10.94 15.63 -19.63
N PRO A 6 10.05 16.45 -19.04
CA PRO A 6 10.03 17.88 -19.30
C PRO A 6 11.21 18.60 -18.63
N PHE A 7 11.83 17.94 -17.64
CA PHE A 7 13.00 18.44 -16.93
C PHE A 7 14.25 17.71 -17.42
N VAL A 8 15.16 18.46 -18.06
CA VAL A 8 16.38 17.91 -18.67
C VAL A 8 17.62 18.20 -17.81
N ALA A 9 17.72 19.38 -17.20
CA ALA A 9 18.88 19.79 -16.42
C ALA A 9 18.58 20.00 -14.93
N ALA A 10 17.36 20.44 -14.61
CA ALA A 10 16.94 20.71 -13.25
C ALA A 10 15.42 20.59 -13.13
N ALA A 11 14.93 20.28 -11.93
CA ALA A 11 13.53 20.07 -11.62
C ALA A 11 13.15 20.76 -10.29
N PRO A 12 11.94 21.34 -10.17
CA PRO A 12 11.41 21.80 -8.90
C PRO A 12 10.95 20.60 -8.06
N VAL A 13 11.43 20.48 -6.83
CA VAL A 13 11.09 19.39 -5.91
C VAL A 13 10.54 19.98 -4.63
N LEU A 14 9.30 19.61 -4.31
CA LEU A 14 8.66 19.94 -3.05
C LEU A 14 9.11 18.92 -2.00
N VAL A 15 9.75 19.41 -0.93
CA VAL A 15 10.33 18.59 0.14
C VAL A 15 9.56 18.80 1.45
N PRO A 16 9.60 17.84 2.40
CA PRO A 16 8.78 17.84 3.62
C PRO A 16 9.26 18.85 4.67
N MET A 17 9.27 20.13 4.32
CA MET A 17 9.70 21.24 5.15
C MET A 17 8.77 22.45 4.97
N PRO A 18 8.78 23.42 5.89
CA PRO A 18 7.94 24.61 5.81
C PRO A 18 8.51 25.63 4.81
N ALA A 19 8.65 25.23 3.54
CA ALA A 19 9.02 26.11 2.44
C ALA A 19 7.76 26.49 1.65
N GLU A 20 7.68 27.76 1.27
CA GLU A 20 6.57 28.27 0.45
C GLU A 20 6.66 27.84 -1.02
N ARG A 21 7.86 27.45 -1.46
CA ARG A 21 8.16 27.07 -2.85
C ARG A 21 8.97 25.77 -2.92
N PRO A 22 8.86 25.02 -4.03
CA PRO A 22 9.76 23.90 -4.31
C PRO A 22 11.22 24.36 -4.41
N TYR A 23 12.15 23.48 -4.04
CA TYR A 23 13.59 23.70 -4.25
C TYR A 23 13.99 23.22 -5.64
N THR A 24 14.99 23.85 -6.24
CA THR A 24 15.52 23.40 -7.52
C THR A 24 16.66 22.39 -7.31
N TYR A 25 16.56 21.23 -7.95
CA TYR A 25 17.59 20.19 -7.94
C TYR A 25 18.06 19.89 -9.35
N ALA A 26 19.33 19.50 -9.51
CA ALA A 26 19.85 19.04 -10.79
C ALA A 26 19.32 17.64 -11.13
N VAL A 27 19.00 17.41 -12.40
CA VAL A 27 18.59 16.09 -12.92
C VAL A 27 19.83 15.44 -13.54
N PRO A 28 20.36 14.34 -12.97
CA PRO A 28 21.48 13.62 -13.56
C PRO A 28 21.17 13.08 -14.96
N ALA A 29 22.20 12.94 -15.80
CA ALA A 29 22.05 12.40 -17.15
C ALA A 29 21.46 10.98 -17.12
N GLY A 30 20.48 10.72 -17.98
CA GLY A 30 19.78 9.43 -18.06
C GLY A 30 18.67 9.24 -17.01
N MET A 31 18.51 10.17 -16.07
CA MET A 31 17.40 10.14 -15.12
C MET A 31 16.16 10.78 -15.73
N ARG A 32 15.03 10.07 -15.72
CA ARG A 32 13.73 10.60 -16.15
C ARG A 32 12.92 11.03 -14.93
N VAL A 33 12.53 12.30 -14.90
CA VAL A 33 11.67 12.86 -13.85
C VAL A 33 10.53 13.64 -14.48
N VAL A 34 9.32 13.39 -14.01
CA VAL A 34 8.10 14.08 -14.46
C VAL A 34 7.40 14.72 -13.27
N PRO A 35 6.54 15.72 -13.46
CA PRO A 35 5.72 16.24 -12.36
C PRO A 35 4.95 15.11 -11.67
N GLY A 36 5.08 15.01 -10.35
CA GLY A 36 4.56 13.92 -9.53
C GLY A 36 5.57 12.82 -9.19
N SER A 37 6.72 12.73 -9.89
CA SER A 37 7.76 11.75 -9.56
C SER A 37 8.19 11.89 -8.11
N ILE A 38 8.25 10.77 -7.39
CA ILE A 38 8.78 10.71 -6.03
C ILE A 38 10.28 10.48 -6.12
N VAL A 39 11.04 11.34 -5.46
CA VAL A 39 12.51 11.38 -5.59
C VAL A 39 13.18 11.44 -4.23
N ARG A 40 14.40 10.92 -4.13
CA ARG A 40 15.30 11.11 -2.99
C ARG A 40 16.25 12.26 -3.27
N VAL A 41 16.26 13.26 -2.39
CA VAL A 41 17.07 14.47 -2.55
C VAL A 41 17.78 14.87 -1.27
N PRO A 42 18.97 15.50 -1.37
CA PRO A 42 19.69 16.01 -0.22
C PRO A 42 19.04 17.30 0.30
N LEU A 43 18.79 17.35 1.59
CA LEU A 43 18.31 18.52 2.31
C LEU A 43 19.22 18.80 3.52
N GLY A 44 20.17 19.71 3.33
CA GLY A 44 21.22 20.00 4.31
C GLY A 44 22.12 18.77 4.54
N PRO A 45 22.18 18.22 5.76
CA PRO A 45 22.94 16.99 6.07
C PRO A 45 22.14 15.70 5.90
N ARG A 46 20.83 15.76 5.61
CA ARG A 46 19.93 14.59 5.54
C ARG A 46 19.52 14.31 4.11
N GLN A 47 19.08 13.08 3.86
CA GLN A 47 18.34 12.70 2.66
C GLN A 47 16.86 12.63 2.99
N VAL A 48 16.01 13.14 2.09
CA VAL A 48 14.56 13.13 2.26
C VAL A 48 13.88 12.71 0.96
N ALA A 49 12.71 12.10 1.08
CA ALA A 49 11.79 11.96 -0.05
C ALA A 49 11.19 13.34 -0.39
N GLY A 50 11.03 13.61 -1.67
CA GLY A 50 10.37 14.80 -2.20
C GLY A 50 9.53 14.45 -3.43
N ILE A 51 8.67 15.37 -3.84
CA ILE A 51 7.81 15.21 -5.02
C ILE A 51 8.21 16.27 -6.04
N VAL A 52 8.50 15.84 -7.27
CA VAL A 52 8.73 16.77 -8.38
C VAL A 52 7.44 17.55 -8.64
N TRP A 53 7.49 18.87 -8.56
CA TRP A 53 6.29 19.72 -8.64
C TRP A 53 6.01 20.21 -10.06
N ASP A 54 4.81 20.79 -10.25
CA ASP A 54 4.54 21.57 -11.45
C ASP A 54 5.31 22.88 -11.45
N GLY A 55 5.58 23.41 -12.64
CA GLY A 55 5.99 24.80 -12.82
C GLY A 55 7.40 24.99 -13.35
N ALA A 56 7.78 26.26 -13.44
CA ALA A 56 9.07 26.66 -13.96
C ALA A 56 10.20 26.34 -12.97
N VAL A 57 11.32 25.90 -13.53
CA VAL A 57 12.57 25.73 -12.79
C VAL A 57 13.16 27.11 -12.52
N GLU A 58 13.42 27.45 -11.25
CA GLU A 58 14.09 28.70 -10.93
C GLU A 58 15.52 28.71 -11.52
N LYS A 59 15.93 29.86 -12.06
CA LYS A 59 17.29 30.00 -12.62
C LYS A 59 18.31 30.04 -11.50
N VAL A 60 18.91 28.89 -11.22
CA VAL A 60 20.00 28.72 -10.26
C VAL A 60 21.26 28.34 -11.02
N ASP A 61 22.42 28.84 -10.57
CA ASP A 61 23.72 28.40 -11.10
C ASP A 61 23.87 26.88 -10.95
N ALA A 62 24.13 26.19 -12.04
CA ALA A 62 24.29 24.74 -12.09
C ALA A 62 25.31 24.22 -11.05
N LYS A 63 26.34 25.00 -10.71
CA LYS A 63 27.35 24.62 -9.70
C LYS A 63 26.81 24.59 -8.26
N LYS A 64 25.68 25.25 -8.00
CA LYS A 64 25.03 25.29 -6.67
C LYS A 64 23.94 24.24 -6.51
N LEU A 65 23.51 23.64 -7.62
CA LEU A 65 22.47 22.63 -7.60
C LEU A 65 23.02 21.32 -7.04
N ARG A 66 22.32 20.79 -6.04
CA ARG A 66 22.52 19.41 -5.62
C ARG A 66 21.77 18.47 -6.56
N PRO A 67 22.30 17.28 -6.86
CA PRO A 67 21.64 16.33 -7.73
C PRO A 67 20.46 15.64 -7.02
N ILE A 68 19.47 15.23 -7.80
CA ILE A 68 18.53 14.18 -7.39
C ILE A 68 19.30 12.86 -7.29
N GLU A 69 19.16 12.16 -6.17
CA GLU A 69 19.94 10.93 -5.91
C GLU A 69 19.26 9.68 -6.43
N GLN A 70 17.91 9.65 -6.38
CA GLN A 70 17.12 8.54 -6.87
C GLN A 70 15.73 9.00 -7.28
N VAL A 71 15.18 8.34 -8.30
CA VAL A 71 13.73 8.34 -8.59
C VAL A 71 13.19 7.00 -8.11
N PHE A 72 12.17 7.02 -7.26
CA PHE A 72 11.56 5.80 -6.78
C PHE A 72 10.74 5.13 -7.88
N ASP A 73 10.71 3.79 -7.88
CA ASP A 73 9.96 3.00 -8.84
C ASP A 73 8.49 2.89 -8.42
N CYS A 74 7.78 4.01 -8.56
CA CYS A 74 6.35 4.09 -8.26
C CYS A 74 5.64 5.03 -9.23
N PRO A 75 4.31 4.87 -9.41
CA PRO A 75 3.53 5.80 -10.23
C PRO A 75 3.69 7.25 -9.72
N PRO A 76 3.93 8.23 -10.62
CA PRO A 76 3.94 9.63 -10.23
C PRO A 76 2.63 10.04 -9.56
N ILE A 77 2.71 10.92 -8.56
CA ILE A 77 1.53 11.55 -7.97
C ILE A 77 0.80 12.31 -9.07
N ASP A 78 -0.45 11.92 -9.32
CA ASP A 78 -1.22 12.48 -10.41
C ASP A 78 -1.48 13.99 -10.22
N ARG A 79 -1.93 14.64 -11.29
CA ARG A 79 -2.21 16.07 -11.27
C ARG A 79 -3.36 16.44 -10.33
N ALA A 80 -4.34 15.56 -10.15
CA ALA A 80 -5.51 15.84 -9.30
C ALA A 80 -5.09 15.92 -7.82
N MET A 81 -4.28 14.97 -7.37
CA MET A 81 -3.72 14.91 -6.04
C MET A 81 -2.76 16.08 -5.79
N ARG A 82 -1.92 16.45 -6.77
CA ARG A 82 -1.04 17.64 -6.62
C ARG A 82 -1.85 18.93 -6.49
N ARG A 83 -2.91 19.10 -7.30
CA ARG A 83 -3.86 20.22 -7.14
C ARG A 83 -4.58 20.18 -5.79
N PHE A 84 -4.89 19.00 -5.26
CA PHE A 84 -5.51 18.85 -3.95
C PHE A 84 -4.56 19.27 -2.82
N VAL A 85 -3.27 18.93 -2.91
CA VAL A 85 -2.23 19.40 -2.00
C VAL A 85 -2.13 20.93 -2.03
N ASP A 86 -2.09 21.54 -3.22
CA ASP A 86 -2.09 23.01 -3.36
C ASP A 86 -3.34 23.63 -2.72
N TRP A 87 -4.51 23.04 -2.96
CA TRP A 87 -5.77 23.51 -2.41
C TRP A 87 -5.79 23.43 -0.89
N ILE A 88 -5.36 22.31 -0.28
CA ILE A 88 -5.24 22.19 1.19
C ILE A 88 -4.29 23.25 1.71
N ALA A 89 -3.09 23.36 1.15
CA ALA A 89 -2.08 24.32 1.59
C ALA A 89 -2.61 25.76 1.61
N GLN A 90 -3.33 26.16 0.57
CA GLN A 90 -3.97 27.47 0.49
C GLN A 90 -5.13 27.62 1.49
N TYR A 91 -6.00 26.62 1.57
CA TYR A 91 -7.19 26.65 2.43
C TYR A 91 -6.83 26.68 3.92
N THR A 92 -5.80 25.94 4.33
CA THR A 92 -5.36 25.84 5.72
C THR A 92 -4.18 26.76 6.04
N LEU A 93 -3.80 27.66 5.12
CA LEU A 93 -2.64 28.55 5.25
C LEU A 93 -1.36 27.82 5.70
N SER A 94 -1.17 26.60 5.19
CA SER A 94 -0.09 25.71 5.57
C SER A 94 0.95 25.65 4.45
N PRO A 95 2.26 25.57 4.77
CA PRO A 95 3.29 25.43 3.74
C PRO A 95 3.04 24.18 2.87
N PRO A 96 3.08 24.27 1.53
CA PRO A 96 2.82 23.14 0.64
C PRO A 96 3.70 21.92 0.93
N GLY A 97 4.97 22.14 1.30
CA GLY A 97 5.88 21.05 1.69
C GLY A 97 5.40 20.25 2.90
N MET A 98 4.72 20.89 3.85
CA MET A 98 4.15 20.23 5.03
C MET A 98 2.90 19.42 4.69
N VAL A 99 2.10 19.87 3.71
CA VAL A 99 0.95 19.10 3.20
C VAL A 99 1.44 17.91 2.36
N ALA A 100 2.38 18.14 1.44
CA ALA A 100 3.00 17.10 0.62
C ALA A 100 3.68 16.01 1.47
N ARG A 101 4.22 16.37 2.64
CA ARG A 101 4.76 15.41 3.61
C ARG A 101 3.73 14.33 4.00
N MET A 102 2.43 14.62 3.99
CA MET A 102 1.39 13.65 4.30
C MET A 102 1.33 12.51 3.26
N LEU A 103 1.68 12.79 2.00
CA LEU A 103 1.77 11.81 0.92
C LEU A 103 3.05 10.96 1.02
N LEU A 104 4.07 11.46 1.74
CA LEU A 104 5.39 10.86 1.86
C LEU A 104 5.63 10.22 3.24
N ARG A 105 4.58 9.96 4.04
CA ARG A 105 4.71 9.54 5.44
C ARG A 105 5.38 8.18 5.64
N ALA A 106 5.40 7.33 4.61
CA ALA A 106 6.06 6.03 4.63
C ALA A 106 7.12 5.96 3.52
N PRO A 107 8.29 6.60 3.69
CA PRO A 107 9.31 6.62 2.65
C PRO A 107 9.85 5.21 2.31
N GLU A 108 9.82 4.29 3.28
CA GLU A 108 10.17 2.88 3.10
C GLU A 108 9.19 2.14 2.18
N ALA A 109 7.95 2.63 2.02
CA ALA A 109 6.97 2.04 1.10
C ALA A 109 7.34 2.23 -0.37
N PHE A 110 8.34 3.07 -0.67
CA PHE A 110 8.86 3.27 -2.01
C PHE A 110 10.06 2.39 -2.33
N ASP A 111 10.62 1.69 -1.33
CA ASP A 111 11.62 0.66 -1.54
C ASP A 111 10.92 -0.68 -1.85
N PRO A 112 11.51 -1.53 -2.70
CA PRO A 112 10.92 -2.84 -2.99
C PRO A 112 10.82 -3.66 -1.69
N GLU A 113 9.67 -4.30 -1.48
CA GLU A 113 9.47 -5.16 -0.32
C GLU A 113 10.58 -6.23 -0.27
N PRO A 114 11.29 -6.36 0.86
CA PRO A 114 12.40 -7.28 0.95
C PRO A 114 11.90 -8.72 0.83
N TRP A 115 12.59 -9.49 0.01
CA TRP A 115 12.39 -10.93 -0.03
C TRP A 115 12.61 -11.52 1.37
N ILE A 116 11.73 -12.44 1.76
CA ILE A 116 11.78 -13.05 3.09
C ILE A 116 12.59 -14.35 3.03
N GLU A 117 13.30 -14.64 4.12
CA GLU A 117 13.99 -15.91 4.27
C GLU A 117 12.98 -17.04 4.51
N GLY A 118 12.92 -17.99 3.58
CA GLY A 118 12.13 -19.20 3.65
C GLY A 118 13.01 -20.44 3.86
N LEU A 119 12.37 -21.51 4.31
CA LEU A 119 12.95 -22.83 4.53
C LEU A 119 12.29 -23.81 3.58
N GLN A 120 13.08 -24.38 2.68
CA GLN A 120 12.62 -25.43 1.77
C GLN A 120 13.21 -26.77 2.21
N ARG A 121 12.35 -27.79 2.31
CA ARG A 121 12.74 -29.11 2.76
C ARG A 121 13.69 -29.75 1.75
N THR A 122 14.79 -30.31 2.25
CA THR A 122 15.74 -31.10 1.45
C THR A 122 15.43 -32.59 1.58
N PHE A 123 16.23 -33.43 0.93
CA PHE A 123 16.18 -34.88 1.10
C PHE A 123 16.91 -35.38 2.36
N ALA A 124 17.60 -34.50 3.09
CA ALA A 124 18.35 -34.88 4.28
C ALA A 124 17.42 -35.27 5.42
N LYS A 125 17.88 -36.21 6.26
CA LYS A 125 17.16 -36.66 7.45
C LYS A 125 17.90 -36.22 8.70
N PRO A 126 17.19 -35.84 9.78
CA PRO A 126 17.82 -35.48 11.03
C PRO A 126 18.46 -36.70 11.70
N ASP A 127 19.53 -36.49 12.47
CA ASP A 127 20.28 -37.57 13.15
C ASP A 127 19.42 -38.37 14.14
N ARG A 128 18.43 -37.70 14.72
CA ARG A 128 17.45 -38.29 15.63
C ARG A 128 16.05 -37.87 15.23
N MET A 129 15.17 -38.86 15.03
CA MET A 129 13.76 -38.63 14.79
C MET A 129 13.01 -38.52 16.13
N THR A 130 12.24 -37.46 16.29
CA THR A 130 11.32 -37.24 17.42
C THR A 130 9.93 -36.92 16.88
N GLY A 131 8.88 -37.08 17.69
CA GLY A 131 7.52 -36.75 17.26
C GLY A 131 7.37 -35.30 16.79
N ALA A 132 8.09 -34.35 17.40
CA ALA A 132 8.10 -32.96 16.97
C ALA A 132 8.78 -32.78 15.60
N ARG A 133 9.92 -33.45 15.35
CA ARG A 133 10.63 -33.38 14.06
C ARG A 133 9.83 -34.06 12.94
N MET A 134 9.15 -35.16 13.25
CA MET A 134 8.28 -35.88 12.31
C MET A 134 7.15 -34.99 11.81
N ARG A 135 6.41 -34.33 12.73
CA ARG A 135 5.36 -33.37 12.37
C ARG A 135 5.87 -32.25 11.47
N VAL A 136 7.05 -31.69 11.76
CA VAL A 136 7.65 -30.65 10.91
C VAL A 136 7.92 -31.16 9.50
N LEU A 137 8.42 -32.39 9.36
CA LEU A 137 8.72 -32.97 8.05
C LEU A 137 7.46 -33.31 7.24
N GLU A 138 6.40 -33.78 7.91
CA GLU A 138 5.08 -34.00 7.32
C GLU A 138 4.43 -32.68 6.88
N THR A 139 4.48 -31.63 7.72
CA THR A 139 3.95 -30.31 7.35
C THR A 139 4.71 -29.68 6.17
N ALA A 140 6.01 -29.94 6.07
CA ALA A 140 6.84 -29.47 4.96
C ALA A 140 6.82 -30.41 3.73
N GLU A 141 5.98 -31.43 3.73
CA GLU A 141 5.81 -32.32 2.59
C GLU A 141 5.09 -31.58 1.45
N GLY A 142 5.53 -31.79 0.20
CA GLY A 142 5.00 -31.07 -0.98
C GLY A 142 5.90 -29.95 -1.53
N GLY A 143 7.08 -29.72 -0.96
CA GLY A 143 8.14 -28.90 -1.57
C GLY A 143 7.91 -27.39 -1.50
N LEU A 144 6.86 -26.94 -0.82
CA LEU A 144 6.62 -25.52 -0.53
C LEU A 144 7.69 -24.98 0.42
N ALA A 145 8.07 -23.73 0.19
CA ALA A 145 8.96 -23.00 1.08
C ALA A 145 8.16 -22.32 2.21
N TRP A 146 8.66 -22.41 3.45
CA TRP A 146 7.96 -21.91 4.63
C TRP A 146 8.76 -20.85 5.36
N THR A 147 8.10 -19.84 5.94
CA THR A 147 8.77 -19.01 6.94
C THR A 147 9.05 -19.84 8.19
N ARG A 148 10.12 -19.49 8.92
CA ARG A 148 10.47 -20.12 10.21
C ARG A 148 9.28 -20.16 11.18
N SER A 149 8.60 -19.02 11.34
CA SER A 149 7.43 -18.89 12.23
C SER A 149 6.22 -19.64 11.70
N GLY A 150 5.96 -19.60 10.40
CA GLY A 150 4.84 -20.28 9.77
C GLY A 150 4.94 -21.80 9.90
N LEU A 151 6.12 -22.37 9.66
CA LEU A 151 6.34 -23.81 9.79
C LEU A 151 6.21 -24.28 11.24
N ALA A 152 6.77 -23.51 12.18
CA ALA A 152 6.66 -23.82 13.60
C ALA A 152 5.20 -23.81 14.08
N HIS A 153 4.42 -22.81 13.65
CA HIS A 153 3.01 -22.70 13.97
C HIS A 153 2.18 -23.85 13.36
N ALA A 154 2.33 -24.11 12.07
CA ALA A 154 1.59 -25.16 11.36
C ALA A 154 1.89 -26.56 11.90
N ALA A 155 3.15 -26.85 12.26
CA ALA A 155 3.55 -28.14 12.84
C ALA A 155 3.28 -28.26 14.36
N GLY A 156 2.84 -27.17 15.01
CA GLY A 156 2.62 -27.11 16.45
C GLY A 156 3.89 -27.38 17.27
N VAL A 157 5.00 -26.72 16.93
CA VAL A 157 6.30 -26.87 17.60
C VAL A 157 6.95 -25.52 17.92
N SER A 158 7.98 -25.52 18.77
CA SER A 158 8.81 -24.34 18.99
C SER A 158 9.74 -24.06 17.82
N SER A 159 10.09 -22.79 17.61
CA SER A 159 11.00 -22.36 16.56
C SER A 159 12.42 -22.96 16.69
N THR A 160 12.81 -23.39 17.90
CA THR A 160 14.09 -24.07 18.16
C THR A 160 14.17 -25.46 17.51
N VAL A 161 13.04 -26.15 17.32
CA VAL A 161 13.01 -27.43 16.58
C VAL A 161 13.37 -27.19 15.13
N ILE A 162 12.87 -26.09 14.55
CA ILE A 162 13.14 -25.69 13.17
C ILE A 162 14.62 -25.32 13.00
N ASP A 163 15.19 -24.53 13.92
CA ASP A 163 16.60 -24.14 13.89
C ASP A 163 17.54 -25.36 13.94
N GLY A 164 17.22 -26.34 14.79
CA GLY A 164 17.98 -27.58 14.88
C GLY A 164 17.91 -28.43 13.62
N LEU A 165 16.76 -28.46 12.93
CA LEU A 165 16.62 -29.15 11.64
C LEU A 165 17.36 -28.41 10.52
N LYS A 166 17.33 -27.08 10.51
CA LYS A 166 18.10 -26.24 9.58
C LYS A 166 19.61 -26.48 9.75
N ALA A 167 20.11 -26.48 10.99
CA ALA A 167 21.52 -26.75 11.28
C ALA A 167 21.99 -28.14 10.84
N GLN A 168 21.08 -29.12 10.75
CA GLN A 168 21.34 -30.47 10.24
C GLN A 168 21.17 -30.60 8.72
N GLY A 169 20.94 -29.50 8.00
CA GLY A 169 20.77 -29.50 6.54
C GLY A 169 19.44 -30.09 6.06
N VAL A 170 18.47 -30.29 6.95
CA VAL A 170 17.13 -30.79 6.59
C VAL A 170 16.30 -29.73 5.85
N PHE A 171 16.68 -28.47 6.01
CA PHE A 171 16.10 -27.33 5.30
C PHE A 171 17.20 -26.45 4.71
N ASP A 172 17.02 -26.07 3.44
CA ASP A 172 17.81 -25.03 2.80
C ASP A 172 17.11 -23.68 2.92
N THR A 173 17.93 -22.63 3.00
CA THR A 173 17.44 -21.25 2.95
C THR A 173 17.14 -20.88 1.50
N VAL A 174 15.91 -20.45 1.24
CA VAL A 174 15.47 -19.92 -0.05
C VAL A 174 14.83 -18.55 0.14
N MET A 175 14.92 -17.68 -0.86
CA MET A 175 14.22 -16.40 -0.82
C MET A 175 12.80 -16.61 -1.33
N ILE A 176 11.81 -16.28 -0.50
CA ILE A 176 10.38 -16.31 -0.88
C ILE A 176 9.87 -14.88 -1.08
N PRO A 177 8.96 -14.67 -2.04
CA PRO A 177 8.35 -13.36 -2.24
C PRO A 177 7.57 -12.96 -0.97
N PRO A 178 7.45 -11.65 -0.70
CA PRO A 178 6.61 -11.16 0.38
C PRO A 178 5.17 -11.65 0.19
N ARG A 179 4.50 -11.97 1.31
CA ARG A 179 3.10 -12.40 1.27
C ARG A 179 2.22 -11.17 1.12
N PRO A 180 1.13 -11.24 0.33
CA PRO A 180 0.11 -10.21 0.35
C PRO A 180 -0.35 -9.98 1.80
N VAL A 181 -0.42 -8.72 2.23
CA VAL A 181 -0.77 -8.34 3.61
C VAL A 181 -2.16 -8.86 3.98
N VAL A 182 -3.08 -8.89 3.01
CA VAL A 182 -4.44 -9.43 3.13
C VAL A 182 -4.85 -10.20 1.88
N ALA A 183 -5.77 -11.16 2.03
CA ALA A 183 -6.41 -11.82 0.89
C ALA A 183 -7.31 -10.84 0.12
N ALA A 184 -7.52 -11.09 -1.18
CA ALA A 184 -8.45 -10.29 -1.97
C ALA A 184 -9.89 -10.50 -1.47
N PRO A 185 -10.67 -9.43 -1.24
CA PRO A 185 -12.08 -9.55 -0.88
C PRO A 185 -12.88 -10.16 -2.04
N ASP A 186 -13.81 -11.06 -1.71
CA ASP A 186 -14.75 -11.67 -2.65
C ASP A 186 -16.13 -10.98 -2.55
N PRO A 187 -16.54 -10.18 -3.56
CA PRO A 187 -17.85 -9.51 -3.59
C PRO A 187 -19.05 -10.46 -3.49
N ASN A 188 -18.87 -11.75 -3.80
CA ASN A 188 -19.92 -12.76 -3.81
C ASN A 188 -19.90 -13.71 -2.61
N TYR A 189 -19.01 -13.47 -1.62
CA TYR A 189 -18.82 -14.39 -0.48
C TYR A 189 -20.08 -14.60 0.37
N ALA A 190 -20.62 -13.54 0.96
CA ALA A 190 -21.85 -13.61 1.76
C ALA A 190 -22.77 -12.44 1.42
N GLN A 191 -23.67 -12.65 0.45
CA GLN A 191 -24.59 -11.60 0.00
C GLN A 191 -25.75 -11.41 1.00
N PRO A 192 -26.01 -10.18 1.48
CA PRO A 192 -27.09 -9.92 2.42
C PRO A 192 -28.45 -9.94 1.72
N SER A 193 -29.50 -10.35 2.43
CA SER A 193 -30.88 -10.12 2.00
C SER A 193 -31.30 -8.71 2.40
N LEU A 194 -31.39 -7.80 1.43
CA LEU A 194 -31.78 -6.41 1.67
C LEU A 194 -33.29 -6.24 1.74
N MET A 195 -33.73 -5.31 2.59
CA MET A 195 -35.11 -4.82 2.59
C MET A 195 -35.36 -3.92 1.36
N PRO A 196 -36.63 -3.68 0.95
CA PRO A 196 -36.95 -2.89 -0.24
C PRO A 196 -36.23 -1.53 -0.28
N ASP A 197 -36.36 -0.72 0.76
CA ASP A 197 -35.74 0.61 0.83
C ASP A 197 -34.20 0.55 0.76
N GLN A 198 -33.60 -0.51 1.32
CA GLN A 198 -32.14 -0.74 1.24
C GLN A 198 -31.72 -1.16 -0.16
N SER A 199 -32.52 -2.00 -0.82
CA SER A 199 -32.29 -2.43 -2.20
C SER A 199 -32.32 -1.24 -3.16
N ASP A 200 -33.31 -0.37 -3.02
CA ASP A 200 -33.43 0.85 -3.84
C ASP A 200 -32.22 1.78 -3.64
N ALA A 201 -31.82 2.00 -2.39
CA ALA A 201 -30.63 2.81 -2.08
C ALA A 201 -29.34 2.15 -2.61
N ALA A 202 -29.20 0.83 -2.47
CA ALA A 202 -28.06 0.08 -2.98
C ALA A 202 -28.01 0.13 -4.52
N GLU A 203 -29.14 0.00 -5.21
CA GLU A 203 -29.21 0.10 -6.66
C GLU A 203 -28.79 1.49 -7.16
N MET A 204 -29.21 2.54 -6.47
CA MET A 204 -28.77 3.91 -6.79
C MET A 204 -27.24 4.04 -6.65
N LEU A 205 -26.65 3.51 -5.56
CA LEU A 205 -25.20 3.55 -5.37
C LEU A 205 -24.47 2.70 -6.42
N ARG A 206 -24.94 1.49 -6.71
CA ARG A 206 -24.38 0.62 -7.76
C ARG A 206 -24.44 1.28 -9.12
N THR A 207 -25.52 1.99 -9.44
CA THR A 207 -25.67 2.74 -10.70
C THR A 207 -24.67 3.89 -10.78
N ASN A 208 -24.43 4.61 -9.68
CA ASN A 208 -23.45 5.68 -9.63
C ASN A 208 -22.02 5.16 -9.80
N VAL A 209 -21.67 4.06 -9.12
CA VAL A 209 -20.40 3.34 -9.36
C VAL A 209 -20.34 2.88 -10.82
N ALA A 210 -21.49 2.44 -11.37
CA ALA A 210 -21.57 1.94 -12.72
C ALA A 210 -21.24 3.00 -13.78
N ALA A 211 -21.71 4.23 -13.55
CA ALA A 211 -21.48 5.37 -14.41
C ALA A 211 -20.01 5.82 -14.48
N GLY A 212 -19.19 5.46 -13.48
CA GLY A 212 -17.76 5.83 -13.46
C GLY A 212 -17.50 7.33 -13.42
N ALA A 213 -18.48 8.12 -12.96
CA ALA A 213 -18.42 9.57 -12.86
C ALA A 213 -18.36 10.02 -11.41
N PHE A 214 -17.87 11.25 -11.17
CA PHE A 214 -17.92 11.84 -9.84
C PHE A 214 -19.36 12.04 -9.39
N GLY A 215 -19.69 11.58 -8.19
CA GLY A 215 -20.99 11.75 -7.56
C GLY A 215 -20.86 11.84 -6.03
N VAL A 216 -21.77 12.58 -5.41
CA VAL A 216 -21.88 12.69 -3.96
C VAL A 216 -23.25 12.19 -3.55
N THR A 217 -23.29 11.24 -2.62
CA THR A 217 -24.54 10.67 -2.11
C THR A 217 -24.53 10.74 -0.59
N LEU A 218 -25.60 11.31 -0.03
CA LEU A 218 -25.88 11.22 1.40
C LEU A 218 -26.82 10.04 1.62
N LEU A 219 -26.36 9.03 2.36
CA LEU A 219 -27.21 7.95 2.84
C LEU A 219 -27.66 8.27 4.27
N ASP A 220 -28.85 8.85 4.40
CA ASP A 220 -29.44 9.18 5.68
C ASP A 220 -30.23 8.01 6.27
N GLY A 221 -30.12 7.83 7.58
CA GLY A 221 -30.83 6.78 8.29
C GLY A 221 -30.35 6.63 9.73
N VAL A 222 -31.25 6.20 10.62
CA VAL A 222 -30.92 5.96 12.03
C VAL A 222 -29.94 4.80 12.20
N THR A 223 -29.29 4.69 13.36
CA THR A 223 -28.46 3.52 13.69
C THR A 223 -29.31 2.24 13.62
N GLY A 224 -28.77 1.17 13.05
CA GLY A 224 -29.49 -0.10 12.89
C GLY A 224 -30.38 -0.20 11.65
N SER A 225 -30.56 0.88 10.88
CA SER A 225 -31.31 0.86 9.59
C SER A 225 -30.62 0.07 8.46
N GLY A 226 -29.42 -0.48 8.70
CA GLY A 226 -28.68 -1.27 7.70
C GLY A 226 -27.89 -0.45 6.68
N LYS A 227 -27.56 0.81 6.96
CA LYS A 227 -26.68 1.64 6.09
C LYS A 227 -25.39 0.93 5.69
N THR A 228 -24.79 0.17 6.61
CA THR A 228 -23.56 -0.60 6.35
C THR A 228 -23.74 -1.61 5.22
N GLU A 229 -24.88 -2.33 5.19
CA GLU A 229 -25.18 -3.30 4.13
C GLU A 229 -25.30 -2.60 2.78
N VAL A 230 -25.96 -1.43 2.75
CA VAL A 230 -26.10 -0.61 1.54
C VAL A 230 -24.73 -0.09 1.06
N TYR A 231 -23.83 0.31 1.96
CA TYR A 231 -22.46 0.69 1.59
C TYR A 231 -21.70 -0.49 0.99
N PHE A 232 -21.83 -1.69 1.56
CA PHE A 232 -21.17 -2.88 1.05
C PHE A 232 -21.59 -3.27 -0.36
N GLU A 233 -22.82 -2.95 -0.77
CA GLU A 233 -23.23 -3.14 -2.17
C GLU A 233 -22.53 -2.18 -3.14
N ALA A 234 -22.26 -0.95 -2.71
CA ALA A 234 -21.43 -0.03 -3.48
C ALA A 234 -19.97 -0.49 -3.54
N VAL A 235 -19.45 -1.01 -2.43
CA VAL A 235 -18.10 -1.61 -2.35
C VAL A 235 -18.01 -2.81 -3.28
N ALA A 236 -18.96 -3.75 -3.22
CA ALA A 236 -19.02 -4.93 -4.07
C ALA A 236 -19.02 -4.56 -5.56
N ALA A 237 -19.85 -3.59 -5.96
CA ALA A 237 -19.91 -3.13 -7.36
C ALA A 237 -18.60 -2.47 -7.84
N ALA A 238 -17.86 -1.80 -6.96
CA ALA A 238 -16.54 -1.26 -7.30
C ALA A 238 -15.50 -2.38 -7.43
N LEU A 239 -15.51 -3.34 -6.50
CA LEU A 239 -14.60 -4.49 -6.49
C LEU A 239 -14.81 -5.42 -7.69
N ASP A 240 -16.06 -5.69 -8.11
CA ASP A 240 -16.39 -6.47 -9.30
C ASP A 240 -15.80 -5.87 -10.59
N ARG A 241 -15.47 -4.58 -10.56
CA ARG A 241 -14.83 -3.84 -11.67
C ARG A 241 -13.31 -3.75 -11.53
N GLY A 242 -12.73 -4.42 -10.55
CA GLY A 242 -11.31 -4.36 -10.24
C GLY A 242 -10.85 -3.00 -9.69
N MET A 243 -11.78 -2.19 -9.14
CA MET A 243 -11.45 -0.90 -8.55
C MET A 243 -11.07 -1.06 -7.06
N GLN A 244 -10.44 -0.02 -6.51
CA GLN A 244 -10.15 0.06 -5.07
C GLN A 244 -11.19 0.93 -4.35
N VAL A 245 -11.40 0.66 -3.06
CA VAL A 245 -12.33 1.39 -2.21
C VAL A 245 -11.62 1.90 -0.97
N LEU A 246 -11.82 3.18 -0.64
CA LEU A 246 -11.35 3.80 0.60
C LEU A 246 -12.55 4.04 1.54
N ILE A 247 -12.46 3.50 2.75
CA ILE A 247 -13.49 3.65 3.79
C ILE A 247 -12.86 4.41 4.96
N LEU A 248 -13.42 5.58 5.29
CA LEU A 248 -12.94 6.41 6.39
C LEU A 248 -13.90 6.28 7.59
N LEU A 249 -13.35 5.88 8.73
CA LEU A 249 -14.09 5.72 9.99
C LEU A 249 -13.54 6.68 11.05
N PRO A 250 -14.36 7.11 12.02
CA PRO A 250 -13.88 7.85 13.18
C PRO A 250 -12.90 7.02 14.04
N GLU A 251 -11.88 7.67 14.60
CA GLU A 251 -10.78 7.03 15.36
C GLU A 251 -11.26 6.16 16.54
N ILE A 252 -12.33 6.56 17.22
CA ILE A 252 -12.71 6.01 18.53
C ILE A 252 -13.83 4.95 18.43
N ALA A 253 -14.48 4.78 17.26
CA ALA A 253 -15.68 3.96 17.16
C ALA A 253 -15.58 2.87 16.10
N LEU A 254 -15.74 1.63 16.58
CA LEU A 254 -16.25 0.49 15.80
C LEU A 254 -15.31 -0.09 14.73
N THR A 255 -14.02 0.25 14.71
CA THR A 255 -13.07 -0.35 13.76
C THR A 255 -13.12 -1.88 13.82
N HIS A 256 -13.12 -2.49 15.01
CA HIS A 256 -13.19 -3.95 15.12
C HIS A 256 -14.50 -4.54 14.57
N ALA A 257 -15.64 -4.00 14.99
CA ALA A 257 -16.95 -4.47 14.52
C ALA A 257 -17.15 -4.27 13.01
N PHE A 258 -16.60 -3.19 12.46
CA PHE A 258 -16.60 -2.96 11.02
C PHE A 258 -15.69 -3.96 10.29
N LEU A 259 -14.48 -4.21 10.82
CA LEU A 259 -13.56 -5.19 10.25
C LEU A 259 -14.14 -6.60 10.25
N GLU A 260 -14.82 -7.01 11.32
CA GLU A 260 -15.53 -8.28 11.41
C GLU A 260 -16.64 -8.37 10.36
N ARG A 261 -17.51 -7.35 10.28
CA ARG A 261 -18.58 -7.30 9.28
C ARG A 261 -18.05 -7.31 7.84
N PHE A 262 -16.95 -6.60 7.59
CA PHE A 262 -16.30 -6.60 6.28
C PHE A 262 -15.79 -8.02 5.95
N GLN A 263 -15.14 -8.68 6.91
CA GLN A 263 -14.68 -10.05 6.73
C GLN A 263 -15.83 -11.04 6.54
N GLU A 264 -16.94 -10.87 7.28
CA GLU A 264 -18.15 -11.67 7.11
C GLU A 264 -18.77 -11.47 5.73
N ARG A 265 -18.77 -10.23 5.21
CA ARG A 265 -19.34 -9.88 3.89
C ARG A 265 -18.47 -10.31 2.70
N PHE A 266 -17.15 -10.20 2.82
CA PHE A 266 -16.20 -10.33 1.71
C PHE A 266 -15.18 -11.47 1.87
N GLY A 267 -15.24 -12.25 2.95
CA GLY A 267 -14.35 -13.39 3.19
C GLY A 267 -12.90 -13.04 3.55
N ALA A 268 -12.55 -11.75 3.54
CA ALA A 268 -11.21 -11.24 3.83
C ALA A 268 -11.28 -9.95 4.65
N LYS A 269 -10.24 -9.70 5.46
CA LYS A 269 -10.08 -8.40 6.14
C LYS A 269 -9.60 -7.35 5.14
N PRO A 270 -10.05 -6.09 5.25
CA PRO A 270 -9.48 -5.00 4.45
C PRO A 270 -8.02 -4.75 4.87
N ALA A 271 -7.23 -4.19 3.94
CA ALA A 271 -5.80 -3.90 4.10
C ALA A 271 -5.52 -2.82 5.15
#